data_AF-A0A846F1F3-F1
#
_entry.id   AF-A0A846F1F3-F1
#
_cell.length_a   1.000
_cell.length_b   1.000
_cell.length_c   1.000
_cell.angle_alpha   90.00
_cell.angle_beta   90.00
_cell.angle_gamma   90.00
#
_symmetry.space_group_name_H-M   'P 1'
#
loop_
_entity.id
_entity.type
_entity.pdbx_description
1 polymer ?
#
loop_
_entity_poly.entity_id
_entity_poly.type
_entity_poly.pdbx_seq_one_letter_code
_entity_poly.pdbx_strand_id
1 'polypeptide(L)' 'MKKYVCNACGYIYDPEEGDEDSGIAAGTAFEDIPDDWVCPVCEVGKDDFEPVEE' A
#
# COMPACT_ATOMS: atom_id res chain seq x y z
N MET A 1 -4.21 11.87 -1.63
CA MET A 1 -4.65 10.73 -0.79
C MET A 1 -3.55 10.44 0.22
N LYS A 2 -3.83 9.77 1.33
CA LYS A 2 -2.78 9.47 2.33
C LYS A 2 -1.87 8.35 1.82
N LYS A 3 -0.55 8.51 1.95
CA LYS A 3 0.42 7.43 1.72
C LYS A 3 0.44 6.51 2.92
N TYR A 4 0.81 5.25 2.70
CA TYR A 4 0.92 4.25 3.77
C TYR A 4 2.29 3.62 3.74
N VAL A 5 2.92 3.45 4.91
CA VAL A 5 4.22 2.80 5.05
C VAL A 5 4.04 1.42 5.67
N CYS A 6 4.69 0.42 5.07
CA CYS A 6 4.81 -0.92 5.62
C CYS A 6 5.78 -0.90 6.80
N ASN A 7 5.31 -1.25 7.99
CA ASN A 7 6.13 -1.30 9.20
C ASN A 7 7.16 -2.43 9.20
N ALA A 8 6.93 -3.48 8.40
CA ALA A 8 7.83 -4.62 8.34
C ALA A 8 9.09 -4.32 7.50
N CYS A 9 8.97 -3.55 6.40
CA CYS A 9 10.07 -3.36 5.45
C CYS A 9 10.30 -1.92 4.98
N GLY A 10 9.44 -0.98 5.36
CA GLY A 10 9.54 0.43 4.97
C GLY A 10 9.08 0.77 3.55
N TYR A 11 8.46 -0.16 2.83
CA TYR A 11 7.82 0.15 1.54
C TYR A 11 6.72 1.20 1.74
N ILE A 12 6.60 2.14 0.81
CA ILE A 12 5.55 3.18 0.84
C ILE A 12 4.60 2.92 -0.32
N TYR A 13 3.34 2.64 0.01
CA TYR A 13 2.26 2.70 -0.96
C TYR A 13 1.90 4.15 -1.23
N ASP A 14 2.09 4.60 -2.47
CA ASP A 14 1.63 5.90 -2.94
C ASP A 14 0.35 5.71 -3.78
N PRO A 15 -0.81 6.19 -3.32
CA PRO A 15 -2.04 6.11 -4.10
C PRO A 15 -1.94 6.80 -5.46
N GLU A 16 -1.04 7.77 -5.66
CA GLU A 16 -0.86 8.41 -6.97
C GLU A 16 -0.15 7.50 -7.98
N GLU A 17 0.65 6.54 -7.51
CA GLU A 17 1.32 5.54 -8.34
C GLU A 17 0.52 4.24 -8.42
N GLY A 18 -0.16 3.84 -7.34
CA GLY A 18 -0.80 2.53 -7.22
C GLY A 18 0.22 1.41 -7.06
N ASP A 19 -0.13 0.22 -7.52
CA ASP A 19 0.72 -0.97 -7.58
C ASP A 19 0.30 -1.83 -8.78
N GLU A 20 0.70 -1.40 -9.99
CA GLU A 20 0.29 -2.03 -11.26
C GLU A 20 0.67 -3.51 -11.35
N ASP A 21 1.81 -3.90 -10.76
CA ASP A 21 2.28 -5.29 -10.76
C ASP A 21 1.34 -6.20 -9.95
N SER A 22 0.72 -5.68 -8.90
CA SER A 22 -0.32 -6.36 -8.12
C SER A 22 -1.75 -6.07 -8.62
N GLY A 23 -1.91 -5.37 -9.74
CA GLY A 23 -3.21 -5.05 -10.34
C GLY A 23 -3.95 -3.86 -9.68
N ILE A 24 -3.25 -3.05 -8.88
CA ILE A 24 -3.80 -1.85 -8.25
C ILE A 24 -3.49 -0.64 -9.11
N ALA A 25 -4.52 -0.03 -9.71
CA ALA A 25 -4.33 1.12 -10.58
C ALA A 25 -3.91 2.38 -9.80
N ALA A 26 -3.17 3.26 -10.46
CA ALA A 26 -2.93 4.62 -9.99
C ALA A 26 -4.25 5.34 -9.65
N GLY A 27 -4.25 6.09 -8.55
CA GLY A 27 -5.42 6.74 -7.97
C GLY A 27 -6.25 5.88 -7.02
N THR A 28 -5.86 4.64 -6.74
CA THR A 28 -6.55 3.77 -5.77
C THR A 28 -6.14 4.15 -4.34
N ALA A 29 -7.08 4.55 -3.49
CA ALA A 29 -6.77 4.80 -2.08
C ALA A 29 -6.39 3.49 -1.37
N PHE A 30 -5.51 3.55 -0.37
CA PHE A 30 -5.10 2.34 0.38
C PHE A 30 -6.29 1.60 1.02
N GLU A 31 -7.29 2.36 1.47
CA GLU A 31 -8.53 1.82 2.05
C GLU A 31 -9.38 1.03 1.02
N ASP A 32 -9.24 1.34 -0.27
CA ASP A 32 -9.97 0.69 -1.38
C ASP A 32 -9.24 -0.51 -1.99
N ILE A 33 -7.98 -0.76 -1.59
CA ILE A 33 -7.22 -1.94 -2.04
C ILE A 33 -7.90 -3.22 -1.51
N PRO A 34 -8.03 -4.29 -2.31
CA PRO A 34 -8.50 -5.60 -1.84
C PRO A 34 -7.78 -6.11 -0.58
N ASP A 35 -8.48 -6.80 0.32
CA ASP A 35 -7.91 -7.30 1.57
C ASP A 35 -6.88 -8.44 1.39
N ASP A 36 -6.86 -9.07 0.21
CA ASP A 36 -5.87 -10.09 -0.18
C ASP A 36 -4.60 -9.52 -0.81
N TRP A 37 -4.53 -8.19 -1.01
CA TRP A 37 -3.29 -7.53 -1.39
C TRP A 37 -2.27 -7.61 -0.25
N VAL A 38 -1.02 -7.81 -0.65
CA VAL A 38 0.13 -7.89 0.26
C VAL A 38 1.20 -6.91 -0.18
N CYS A 39 2.06 -6.50 0.75
CA CYS A 39 3.23 -5.67 0.45
C CYS A 39 4.05 -6.30 -0.70
N PRO A 40 4.32 -5.59 -1.81
CA PRO A 40 5.04 -6.15 -2.95
C PRO A 40 6.52 -6.47 -2.66
N VAL A 41 7.02 -6.02 -1.50
CA VAL A 41 8.41 -6.22 -1.07
C VAL A 41 8.56 -7.37 -0.08
N CYS A 42 7.64 -7.53 0.87
CA CYS A 42 7.79 -8.48 1.98
C CYS A 42 6.55 -9.34 2.26
N GLU A 43 5.51 -9.24 1.44
CA GLU A 43 4.34 -10.12 1.42
C GLU A 43 3.48 -10.12 2.70
N VAL A 44 3.69 -9.15 3.60
CA VAL A 44 2.80 -8.91 4.74
C VAL A 44 1.48 -8.25 4.32
N GLY A 45 0.43 -8.44 5.11
CA GLY A 45 -0.90 -7.92 4.82
C GLY A 45 -1.03 -6.41 5.05
N LYS A 46 -2.20 -5.88 4.70
CA LYS A 46 -2.55 -4.47 4.90
C LYS A 46 -2.55 -4.03 6.37
N ASP A 47 -2.65 -4.98 7.30
CA ASP A 47 -2.61 -4.75 8.75
C ASP A 47 -1.23 -4.31 9.26
N ASP A 48 -0.16 -4.56 8.50
CA ASP A 48 1.20 -4.10 8.78
C ASP A 48 1.51 -2.69 8.22
N PHE A 49 0.50 -1.96 7.73
CA PHE A 49 0.66 -0.61 7.18
C PHE A 49 0.05 0.47 8.07
N GLU A 50 0.73 1.61 8.14
CA GLU A 50 0.26 2.81 8.82
C GLU A 50 0.30 4.05 7.92
N PRO A 51 -0.63 5.01 8.10
CA PRO A 51 -0.62 6.23 7.32
C PRO A 51 0.62 7.06 7.64
N VAL A 52 1.29 7.54 6.60
CA VAL A 52 2.41 8.47 6.76
C VAL A 52 1.86 9.84 7.17
N GLU A 53 2.21 10.30 8.37
CA GLU A 53 1.97 11.68 8.80
C GLU A 53 3.03 12.60 8.16
N GLU A 54 2.60 13.74 7.58
CA GLU A 54 3.50 14.77 7.03
C GLU A 54 4.15 15.65 8.11
#